data_AF-A0A9D8TMR6-F1
#
_entry.id   AF-A0A9D8TMR6-F1
#
_cell.length_a   1.000
_cell.length_b   1.000
_cell.length_c   1.000
_cell.angle_alpha   90.00
_cell.angle_beta   90.00
_cell.angle_gamma   90.00
#
_symmetry.space_group_name_H-M   'P 1'
#
loop_
_entity.id
_entity.type
_entity.pdbx_description
1 polymer ?
#
loop_
_entity_poly.entity_id
_entity_poly.type
_entity_poly.pdbx_seq_one_letter_code
_entity_poly.pdbx_strand_id
1 'polypeptide(L)'
;YKCDKKIVLFIDEVDKSLDNQLFLHFLGTLRNLYLMRNETGDMRSTFHSVVLAGVYDVKNLKIKLRPDEERKYNSPWNIAAKFNVDMTFHPNEIITMLDEYEADYHTGMDKAFIANEIYKYTSGYPYLVSCICYIIDKELEKDWSEKGIQDAIKILIKDRENTLLGDLTKNVETYPDFEKLMTDVLLHDKEIVYEPNVPAIDLALTFSAVKEDAHGHITVHNLVFEQKLYNYFVAKESLKGNADFSGDRSIYVNNGRLNMPLVIARFQELMRNERRKADDEFLERQGRLLFLCFLKPIVNGSGFYYVEPETRDGGRMDLVVSFGGEEFVIELKIWRGEKYEVEGKVQLAEYLKTRGLNEGYLVTFSFLKNKTVQEEPEWVEHDGKRIYEAVI
;
A
#
# COMPACT_ATOMS: atom_id res chain seq x y z
N TYR A 1 -8.71 -46.85 17.24
CA TYR A 1 -10.10 -46.39 17.33
C TYR A 1 -10.71 -46.44 15.94
N LYS A 2 -11.93 -47.01 15.79
CA LYS A 2 -12.65 -47.07 14.51
C LYS A 2 -13.73 -45.98 14.51
N CYS A 3 -13.84 -45.21 13.43
CA CYS A 3 -14.85 -44.18 13.24
C CYS A 3 -15.62 -44.48 11.95
N ASP A 4 -16.95 -44.56 12.03
CA ASP A 4 -17.82 -44.85 10.87
C ASP A 4 -18.12 -43.59 10.03
N LYS A 5 -17.63 -42.42 10.46
CA LYS A 5 -17.80 -41.15 9.75
C LYS A 5 -16.51 -40.75 9.04
N LYS A 6 -16.67 -40.10 7.88
CA LYS A 6 -15.57 -39.42 7.19
C LYS A 6 -15.02 -38.31 8.07
N ILE A 7 -13.72 -38.32 8.32
CA ILE A 7 -13.03 -37.30 9.14
C ILE A 7 -12.26 -36.36 8.22
N VAL A 8 -12.48 -35.06 8.37
CA VAL A 8 -11.66 -34.02 7.75
C VAL A 8 -10.73 -33.45 8.81
N LEU A 9 -9.44 -33.38 8.50
CA LEU A 9 -8.45 -32.72 9.33
C LEU A 9 -8.17 -31.33 8.76
N PHE A 10 -8.40 -30.29 9.54
CA PHE A 10 -8.05 -28.92 9.20
C PHE A 10 -6.94 -28.45 10.14
N ILE A 11 -5.84 -27.98 9.58
CA ILE A 11 -4.73 -27.40 10.34
C ILE A 11 -4.48 -26.01 9.79
N ASP A 12 -4.67 -25.02 10.65
CA ASP A 12 -4.40 -23.62 10.34
C ASP A 12 -2.98 -23.22 10.75
N GLU A 13 -2.49 -22.14 10.17
CA GLU A 13 -1.16 -21.56 10.42
C GLU A 13 -0.02 -22.59 10.38
N VAL A 14 -0.07 -23.52 9.43
CA VAL A 14 0.93 -24.61 9.30
C VAL A 14 2.36 -24.08 9.19
N ASP A 15 2.49 -22.84 8.74
CA ASP A 15 3.76 -22.15 8.55
C ASP A 15 4.56 -21.94 9.84
N LYS A 16 3.88 -21.82 10.99
CA LYS A 16 4.55 -21.67 12.30
C LYS A 16 5.32 -22.93 12.70
N SER A 17 4.99 -24.07 12.10
CA SER A 17 5.55 -25.38 12.45
C SER A 17 6.57 -25.91 11.43
N LEU A 18 6.92 -25.13 10.40
CA LEU A 18 7.73 -25.60 9.26
C LEU A 18 9.18 -25.90 9.61
N ASP A 19 9.71 -25.24 10.63
CA ASP A 19 11.07 -25.46 11.13
C ASP A 19 11.15 -26.67 12.07
N ASN A 20 10.01 -27.30 12.33
CA ASN A 20 9.91 -28.44 13.23
C ASN A 20 10.00 -29.76 12.44
N GLN A 21 11.06 -30.52 12.69
CA GLN A 21 11.24 -31.87 12.15
C GLN A 21 10.06 -32.80 12.44
N LEU A 22 9.37 -32.63 13.57
CA LEU A 22 8.16 -33.39 13.88
C LEU A 22 7.02 -33.09 12.90
N PHE A 23 6.90 -31.84 12.46
CA PHE A 23 5.88 -31.44 11.49
C PHE A 23 6.17 -32.09 10.14
N LEU A 24 7.41 -32.04 9.65
CA LEU A 24 7.78 -32.73 8.40
C LEU A 24 7.55 -34.25 8.47
N HIS A 25 7.84 -34.89 9.61
CA HIS A 25 7.54 -36.30 9.82
C HIS A 25 6.02 -36.57 9.81
N PHE A 26 5.24 -35.68 10.42
CA PHE A 26 3.78 -35.74 10.39
C PHE A 26 3.24 -35.63 8.95
N LEU A 27 3.74 -34.68 8.15
CA LEU A 27 3.39 -34.54 6.73
C LEU A 27 3.74 -35.79 5.91
N GLY A 28 4.93 -36.37 6.15
CA GLY A 28 5.32 -37.64 5.56
C GLY A 28 4.40 -38.80 5.95
N THR A 29 3.94 -38.83 7.20
CA THR A 29 2.98 -39.82 7.69
C THR A 29 1.64 -39.69 6.96
N LEU A 30 1.13 -38.47 6.79
CA LEU A 30 -0.10 -38.22 6.03
C LEU A 30 0.01 -38.71 4.58
N ARG A 31 1.16 -38.47 3.93
CA ARG A 31 1.44 -38.98 2.57
C ARG A 31 1.44 -40.50 2.53
N ASN A 32 2.12 -41.17 3.46
CA ASN A 32 2.18 -42.63 3.51
C ASN A 32 0.78 -43.23 3.69
N LEU A 33 -0.01 -42.65 4.60
CA LEU A 33 -1.39 -43.07 4.83
C LEU A 33 -2.28 -42.86 3.59
N TYR A 34 -2.10 -41.77 2.84
CA TYR A 34 -2.80 -41.53 1.59
C TYR A 34 -2.45 -42.58 0.51
N LEU A 35 -1.17 -42.92 0.36
CA LEU A 35 -0.72 -43.95 -0.60
C LEU A 35 -1.24 -45.34 -0.22
N MET A 36 -1.14 -45.71 1.06
CA MET A 36 -1.68 -46.97 1.57
C MET A 36 -3.19 -47.09 1.31
N ARG A 37 -3.95 -45.99 1.45
CA ARG A 37 -5.38 -45.97 1.12
C ARG A 37 -5.62 -46.28 -0.36
N ASN A 38 -4.83 -45.72 -1.27
CA ASN A 38 -4.96 -45.97 -2.70
C ASN A 38 -4.57 -47.42 -3.07
N GLU A 39 -3.58 -48.01 -2.41
CA GLU A 39 -3.13 -49.38 -2.67
C GLU A 39 -4.09 -50.44 -2.11
N THR A 40 -4.61 -50.22 -0.89
CA THR A 40 -5.42 -51.21 -0.17
C THR A 40 -6.92 -51.03 -0.34
N GLY A 41 -7.36 -49.86 -0.82
CA GLY A 41 -8.77 -49.46 -0.87
C GLY A 41 -9.40 -49.22 0.51
N ASP A 42 -8.64 -49.33 1.61
CA ASP A 42 -9.17 -49.22 2.96
C ASP A 42 -9.21 -47.76 3.45
N MET A 43 -10.36 -47.11 3.30
CA MET A 43 -10.63 -45.78 3.84
C MET A 43 -10.53 -45.70 5.37
N ARG A 44 -10.51 -46.83 6.09
CA ARG A 44 -10.53 -46.87 7.56
C ARG A 44 -9.15 -46.63 8.20
N SER A 45 -8.11 -46.45 7.38
CA SER A 45 -6.73 -46.27 7.81
C SER A 45 -6.27 -44.80 7.90
N THR A 46 -7.06 -43.82 7.43
CA THR A 46 -6.64 -42.41 7.38
C THR A 46 -7.80 -41.39 7.25
N PHE A 47 -7.48 -40.09 7.25
CA PHE A 47 -8.41 -38.99 7.04
C PHE A 47 -9.04 -39.02 5.64
N HIS A 48 -10.29 -38.55 5.53
CA HIS A 48 -10.97 -38.40 4.25
C HIS A 48 -10.32 -37.28 3.42
N SER A 49 -10.15 -36.12 4.06
CA SER A 49 -9.45 -34.96 3.52
C SER A 49 -8.56 -34.34 4.59
N VAL A 50 -7.42 -33.79 4.17
CA VAL A 50 -6.56 -32.93 5.01
C VAL A 50 -6.50 -31.57 4.34
N VAL A 51 -6.80 -30.52 5.08
CA VAL A 51 -6.69 -29.13 4.66
C VAL A 51 -5.61 -28.48 5.52
N LEU A 52 -4.58 -27.98 4.84
CA LEU A 52 -3.49 -27.22 5.45
C LEU A 52 -3.67 -25.78 5.00
N ALA A 53 -3.81 -24.86 5.95
CA ALA A 53 -3.91 -23.43 5.68
C ALA A 53 -2.63 -22.73 6.19
N GLY A 54 -2.05 -21.91 5.33
CA GLY A 54 -0.82 -21.18 5.54
C GLY A 54 -0.69 -20.07 4.50
N VAL A 55 0.19 -19.12 4.78
CA VAL A 55 0.65 -18.04 3.90
C VAL A 55 1.59 -18.58 2.82
N TYR A 56 2.48 -19.52 3.17
CA TYR A 56 3.46 -20.08 2.21
C TYR A 56 2.91 -21.30 1.46
N ASP A 57 3.27 -21.44 0.18
CA ASP A 57 2.96 -22.66 -0.59
C ASP A 57 3.63 -23.89 0.05
N VAL A 58 2.87 -24.99 0.15
CA VAL A 58 3.33 -26.30 0.64
C VAL A 58 4.57 -26.85 -0.11
N LYS A 59 4.85 -26.35 -1.32
CA LYS A 59 6.05 -26.64 -2.12
C LYS A 59 7.26 -25.81 -1.70
N ASN A 60 7.01 -24.61 -1.21
CA ASN A 60 8.00 -23.64 -0.76
C ASN A 60 8.29 -23.73 0.74
N LEU A 61 7.73 -24.75 1.43
CA LEU A 61 8.04 -25.09 2.82
C LEU A 61 9.53 -25.40 2.96
N LYS A 62 10.32 -24.36 3.22
CA LYS A 62 11.73 -24.46 3.57
C LYS A 62 11.89 -24.45 5.07
N ILE A 63 12.54 -25.51 5.50
CA ILE A 63 13.33 -25.66 6.70
C ILE A 63 14.17 -24.39 6.99
N LYS A 64 13.83 -23.54 7.96
CA LYS A 64 14.79 -22.63 8.63
C LYS A 64 15.61 -23.40 9.67
N LEU A 65 16.37 -24.43 9.26
CA LEU A 65 17.21 -25.16 10.22
C LEU A 65 18.55 -24.46 10.50
N ARG A 66 19.12 -23.67 9.56
CA ARG A 66 20.35 -22.85 9.79
C ARG A 66 20.56 -21.78 8.70
N PRO A 67 21.30 -20.68 9.01
CA PRO A 67 21.67 -19.64 8.04
C PRO A 67 22.64 -20.07 6.92
N ASP A 68 23.44 -21.14 7.12
CA ASP A 68 24.64 -21.41 6.30
C ASP A 68 24.61 -22.73 5.47
N GLU A 69 23.47 -23.41 5.32
CA GLU A 69 23.37 -24.62 4.49
C GLU A 69 22.60 -24.38 3.17
N GLU A 70 23.04 -25.03 2.10
CA GLU A 70 22.44 -24.96 0.75
C GLU A 70 20.92 -25.16 0.78
N ARG A 71 20.20 -24.27 0.10
CA ARG A 71 18.74 -24.27 -0.10
C ARG A 71 18.26 -25.59 -0.71
N LYS A 72 18.00 -26.62 0.09
CA LYS A 72 17.37 -27.86 -0.38
C LYS A 72 15.85 -27.75 -0.32
N TYR A 73 15.23 -27.67 -1.50
CA TYR A 73 13.77 -27.79 -1.66
C TYR A 73 13.39 -29.27 -1.57
N ASN A 74 12.87 -29.70 -0.41
CA ASN A 74 12.42 -31.08 -0.20
C ASN A 74 10.98 -31.08 0.30
N SER A 75 10.02 -30.61 -0.51
CA SER A 75 8.61 -30.83 -0.20
C SER A 75 8.28 -32.31 -0.43
N PRO A 76 7.62 -32.99 0.52
CA PRO A 76 7.13 -34.35 0.29
C PRO A 76 5.98 -34.39 -0.74
N TRP A 77 5.48 -33.25 -1.21
CA TRP A 77 4.39 -33.16 -2.18
C TRP A 77 4.76 -32.32 -3.40
N ASN A 78 5.26 -32.98 -4.44
CA ASN A 78 5.64 -32.33 -5.71
C ASN A 78 4.47 -32.20 -6.71
N ILE A 79 3.29 -32.76 -6.41
CA ILE A 79 2.10 -32.71 -7.28
C ILE A 79 0.98 -32.02 -6.50
N ALA A 80 0.57 -30.84 -6.95
CA ALA A 80 -0.58 -30.10 -6.42
C ALA A 80 -1.47 -29.67 -7.59
N ALA A 81 -2.76 -29.96 -7.51
CA ALA A 81 -3.75 -29.36 -8.39
C ALA A 81 -3.94 -27.90 -7.99
N LYS A 82 -3.94 -26.98 -8.96
CA LYS A 82 -4.23 -25.57 -8.68
C LYS A 82 -5.71 -25.42 -8.32
N PHE A 83 -5.98 -24.82 -7.17
CA PHE A 83 -7.32 -24.44 -6.74
C PHE A 83 -7.36 -22.92 -6.70
N ASN A 84 -7.88 -22.30 -7.77
CA ASN A 84 -7.92 -20.86 -7.91
C ASN A 84 -9.25 -20.36 -7.33
N VAL A 85 -9.19 -19.76 -6.14
CA VAL A 85 -10.31 -19.04 -5.55
C VAL A 85 -9.85 -17.62 -5.31
N ASP A 86 -10.59 -16.66 -5.88
CA ASP A 86 -10.41 -15.26 -5.52
C ASP A 86 -11.07 -15.03 -4.17
N MET A 87 -10.26 -14.63 -3.20
CA MET A 87 -10.72 -14.34 -1.84
C MET A 87 -11.04 -12.85 -1.65
N THR A 88 -10.90 -12.06 -2.70
CA THR A 88 -11.17 -10.62 -2.71
C THR A 88 -12.67 -10.36 -2.74
N PHE A 89 -13.17 -9.45 -1.92
CA PHE A 89 -14.56 -9.01 -2.01
C PHE A 89 -14.73 -7.97 -3.11
N HIS A 90 -15.56 -8.28 -4.10
CA HIS A 90 -16.02 -7.29 -5.07
C HIS A 90 -17.11 -6.39 -4.49
N PRO A 91 -17.36 -5.19 -5.05
CA PRO A 91 -18.37 -4.26 -4.54
C PRO A 91 -19.75 -4.90 -4.32
N ASN A 92 -20.19 -5.77 -5.23
CA ASN A 92 -21.47 -6.46 -5.10
C ASN A 92 -21.53 -7.42 -3.89
N GLU A 93 -20.40 -8.01 -3.48
CA GLU A 93 -20.31 -8.88 -2.31
C GLU A 93 -20.21 -8.06 -1.02
N ILE A 94 -19.54 -6.90 -1.07
CA ILE A 94 -19.56 -5.93 0.05
C ILE A 94 -20.99 -5.44 0.28
N ILE A 95 -21.76 -5.17 -0.79
CA ILE A 95 -23.17 -4.75 -0.69
C ILE A 95 -24.00 -5.80 0.06
N THR A 96 -23.81 -7.11 -0.17
CA THR A 96 -24.60 -8.12 0.54
C THR A 96 -24.30 -8.13 2.04
N MET A 97 -23.06 -7.86 2.44
CA MET A 97 -22.70 -7.68 3.86
C MET A 97 -23.34 -6.42 4.45
N LEU A 98 -23.38 -5.32 3.69
CA LEU A 98 -24.02 -4.07 4.11
C LEU A 98 -25.54 -4.18 4.14
N ASP A 99 -26.16 -5.01 3.30
CA ASP A 99 -27.60 -5.30 3.31
C ASP A 99 -28.02 -5.93 4.64
N GLU A 100 -27.27 -6.92 5.12
CA GLU A 100 -27.51 -7.56 6.42
C GLU A 100 -27.34 -6.56 7.56
N TYR A 101 -26.28 -5.73 7.53
CA TYR A 101 -26.06 -4.70 8.54
C TYR A 101 -27.17 -3.63 8.54
N GLU A 102 -27.61 -3.17 7.37
CA GLU A 102 -28.66 -2.14 7.25
C GLU A 102 -30.04 -2.66 7.67
N ALA A 103 -30.30 -3.96 7.52
CA ALA A 103 -31.51 -4.60 8.04
C ALA A 103 -31.59 -4.58 9.57
N ASP A 104 -30.45 -4.57 10.26
CA ASP A 104 -30.37 -4.55 11.73
C ASP A 104 -30.29 -3.13 12.31
N TYR A 105 -29.54 -2.23 11.65
CA TYR A 105 -29.18 -0.92 12.22
C TYR A 105 -29.88 0.28 11.57
N HIS A 106 -30.49 0.12 10.40
CA HIS A 106 -31.32 1.13 9.72
C HIS A 106 -30.66 2.52 9.62
N THR A 107 -29.40 2.56 9.18
CA THR A 107 -28.60 3.78 9.12
C THR A 107 -28.99 4.71 7.97
N GLY A 108 -29.65 4.19 6.94
CA GLY A 108 -30.02 4.91 5.72
C GLY A 108 -28.86 5.10 4.73
N MET A 109 -27.74 4.38 4.89
CA MET A 109 -26.56 4.53 4.04
C MET A 109 -26.82 4.21 2.56
N ASP A 110 -26.09 4.88 1.66
CA ASP A 110 -26.00 4.46 0.26
C ASP A 110 -25.00 3.28 0.15
N LYS A 111 -25.54 2.06 0.24
CA LYS A 111 -24.74 0.83 0.20
C LYS A 111 -23.89 0.69 -1.05
N ALA A 112 -24.38 1.15 -2.20
CA ALA A 112 -23.64 1.04 -3.44
C ALA A 112 -22.45 2.00 -3.44
N PHE A 113 -22.65 3.24 -2.97
CA PHE A 113 -21.58 4.20 -2.79
C PHE A 113 -20.53 3.68 -1.78
N ILE A 114 -20.96 3.28 -0.58
CA ILE A 114 -20.08 2.82 0.49
C ILE A 114 -19.27 1.59 0.07
N ALA A 115 -19.89 0.61 -0.59
CA ALA A 115 -19.20 -0.58 -1.07
C ALA A 115 -18.10 -0.24 -2.10
N ASN A 116 -18.39 0.66 -3.05
CA ASN A 116 -17.39 1.08 -4.03
C ASN A 116 -16.26 1.89 -3.39
N GLU A 117 -16.58 2.76 -2.43
CA GLU A 117 -15.58 3.59 -1.75
C GLU A 117 -14.66 2.73 -0.85
N ILE A 118 -15.21 1.76 -0.11
CA ILE A 118 -14.40 0.79 0.63
C ILE A 118 -13.56 -0.05 -0.33
N TYR A 119 -14.14 -0.53 -1.43
CA TYR A 119 -13.40 -1.31 -2.43
C TYR A 119 -12.25 -0.51 -3.03
N LYS A 120 -12.47 0.77 -3.34
CA LYS A 120 -11.44 1.69 -3.85
C LYS A 120 -10.20 1.64 -2.97
N TYR A 121 -10.34 1.83 -1.65
CA TYR A 121 -9.20 1.85 -0.72
C TYR A 121 -8.57 0.48 -0.45
N THR A 122 -9.38 -0.58 -0.41
CA THR A 122 -8.97 -1.90 0.07
C THR A 122 -8.61 -2.87 -1.05
N SER A 123 -8.96 -2.57 -2.30
CA SER A 123 -9.00 -3.54 -3.40
C SER A 123 -9.73 -4.83 -2.99
N GLY A 124 -10.77 -4.73 -2.16
CA GLY A 124 -11.54 -5.88 -1.67
C GLY A 124 -10.85 -6.78 -0.65
N TYR A 125 -9.71 -6.36 -0.07
CA TYR A 125 -9.00 -7.17 0.92
C TYR A 125 -9.89 -7.46 2.15
N PRO A 126 -10.26 -8.73 2.44
CA PRO A 126 -11.36 -9.05 3.36
C PRO A 126 -11.24 -8.46 4.75
N TYR A 127 -10.04 -8.52 5.33
CA TYR A 127 -9.78 -7.94 6.65
C TYR A 127 -9.94 -6.42 6.65
N LEU A 128 -9.43 -5.73 5.62
CA LEU A 128 -9.51 -4.27 5.54
C LEU A 128 -10.95 -3.81 5.35
N VAL A 129 -11.71 -4.48 4.48
CA VAL A 129 -13.15 -4.23 4.29
C VAL A 129 -13.88 -4.33 5.63
N SER A 130 -13.68 -5.44 6.34
CA SER A 130 -14.35 -5.70 7.62
C SER A 130 -13.91 -4.72 8.71
N CYS A 131 -12.61 -4.37 8.75
CA CYS A 131 -12.05 -3.47 9.74
C CYS A 131 -12.52 -2.03 9.55
N ILE A 132 -12.63 -1.54 8.31
CA ILE A 132 -13.20 -0.21 8.03
C ILE A 132 -14.66 -0.16 8.49
N CYS A 133 -15.48 -1.15 8.14
CA CYS A 133 -16.87 -1.23 8.61
C CYS A 133 -16.96 -1.25 10.15
N TYR A 134 -16.08 -2.01 10.81
CA TYR A 134 -16.02 -2.08 12.27
C TYR A 134 -15.70 -0.71 12.90
N ILE A 135 -14.71 0.01 12.38
CA ILE A 135 -14.32 1.33 12.89
C ILE A 135 -15.46 2.33 12.70
N ILE A 136 -16.14 2.32 11.54
CA ILE A 136 -17.30 3.19 11.29
C ILE A 136 -18.41 2.94 12.32
N ASP A 137 -18.75 1.66 12.57
CA ASP A 137 -19.78 1.28 13.52
C ASP A 137 -19.42 1.61 14.98
N LYS A 138 -18.18 1.36 15.40
CA LYS A 138 -17.77 1.41 16.81
C LYS A 138 -17.16 2.74 17.24
N GLU A 139 -16.51 3.46 16.35
CA GLU A 139 -15.68 4.62 16.70
C GLU A 139 -16.13 5.93 16.06
N LEU A 140 -16.95 5.87 14.99
CA LEU A 140 -17.35 7.04 14.22
C LEU A 140 -18.86 7.28 14.22
N GLU A 141 -19.55 6.83 15.27
CA GLU A 141 -21.00 7.02 15.44
C GLU A 141 -21.83 6.62 14.20
N LYS A 142 -21.36 5.62 13.44
CA LYS A 142 -21.98 5.15 12.19
C LYS A 142 -22.06 6.22 11.11
N ASP A 143 -21.04 7.06 10.98
CA ASP A 143 -20.86 7.98 9.86
C ASP A 143 -20.57 7.20 8.56
N TRP A 144 -21.62 6.66 7.94
CA TRP A 144 -21.56 5.99 6.64
C TRP A 144 -21.56 7.00 5.50
N SER A 145 -20.54 7.85 5.48
CA SER A 145 -20.24 8.81 4.42
C SER A 145 -18.82 8.62 3.90
N GLU A 146 -18.48 9.29 2.80
CA GLU A 146 -17.10 9.34 2.29
C GLU A 146 -16.11 9.79 3.38
N LYS A 147 -16.49 10.82 4.14
CA LYS A 147 -15.69 11.35 5.23
C LYS A 147 -15.49 10.30 6.34
N GLY A 148 -16.53 9.59 6.73
CA GLY A 148 -16.44 8.54 7.73
C GLY A 148 -15.54 7.38 7.31
N ILE A 149 -15.56 6.99 6.03
CA ILE A 149 -14.61 6.01 5.48
C ILE A 149 -13.17 6.53 5.56
N GLN A 150 -12.93 7.77 5.13
CA GLN A 150 -11.60 8.39 5.23
C GLN A 150 -11.11 8.48 6.67
N ASP A 151 -11.98 8.84 7.61
CA ASP A 151 -11.66 8.90 9.04
C ASP A 151 -11.38 7.50 9.61
N ALA A 152 -12.12 6.47 9.17
CA ALA A 152 -11.87 5.08 9.56
C ALA A 152 -10.49 4.59 9.08
N ILE A 153 -10.11 4.93 7.84
CA ILE A 153 -8.79 4.61 7.29
C ILE A 153 -7.68 5.32 8.08
N LYS A 154 -7.90 6.58 8.48
CA LYS A 154 -6.92 7.30 9.33
C LYS A 154 -6.72 6.64 10.68
N ILE A 155 -7.80 6.18 11.31
CA ILE A 155 -7.76 5.43 12.57
C ILE A 155 -6.97 4.13 12.34
N LEU A 156 -7.34 3.35 11.33
CA LEU A 156 -6.71 2.08 10.97
C LEU A 156 -5.19 2.22 10.73
N ILE A 157 -4.75 3.23 9.97
CA ILE A 157 -3.33 3.43 9.66
C ILE A 157 -2.51 3.82 10.90
N LYS A 158 -3.12 4.57 11.82
CA LYS A 158 -2.50 5.03 13.07
C LYS A 158 -2.55 3.99 14.18
N ASP A 159 -3.41 2.98 14.06
CA ASP A 159 -3.47 1.88 14.99
C ASP A 159 -2.15 1.10 14.98
N ARG A 160 -1.47 1.11 16.13
CA ARG A 160 -0.22 0.40 16.35
C ARG A 160 -0.46 -1.09 16.63
N GLU A 161 -1.63 -1.44 17.13
CA GLU A 161 -2.01 -2.80 17.50
C GLU A 161 -2.56 -3.58 16.31
N ASN A 162 -2.82 -2.92 15.18
CA ASN A 162 -3.27 -3.57 13.96
C ASN A 162 -2.23 -4.59 13.46
N THR A 163 -2.60 -5.87 13.53
CA THR A 163 -1.69 -6.97 13.21
C THR A 163 -1.32 -7.02 11.73
N LEU A 164 -2.28 -6.80 10.82
CA LEU A 164 -2.03 -6.82 9.38
C LEU A 164 -1.02 -5.73 8.97
N LEU A 165 -1.26 -4.49 9.38
CA LEU A 165 -0.37 -3.38 9.04
C LEU A 165 0.96 -3.44 9.79
N GLY A 166 0.96 -3.99 11.02
CA GLY A 166 2.17 -4.29 11.77
C GLY A 166 3.05 -5.31 11.05
N ASP A 167 2.47 -6.43 10.61
CA ASP A 167 3.17 -7.48 9.88
C ASP A 167 3.70 -6.99 8.53
N LEU A 168 2.95 -6.14 7.81
CA LEU A 168 3.44 -5.50 6.59
C LEU A 168 4.74 -4.72 6.84
N THR A 169 4.76 -3.85 7.86
CA THR A 169 5.96 -3.06 8.21
C THR A 169 7.11 -3.94 8.69
N LYS A 170 6.82 -4.97 9.49
CA LYS A 170 7.80 -5.93 9.96
C LYS A 170 8.43 -6.72 8.82
N ASN A 171 7.64 -7.14 7.83
CA ASN A 171 8.13 -7.87 6.67
C ASN A 171 9.06 -6.98 5.82
N VAL A 172 8.70 -5.71 5.61
CA VAL A 172 9.58 -4.73 4.96
C VAL A 172 10.91 -4.59 5.72
N GLU A 173 10.88 -4.50 7.05
CA GLU A 173 12.11 -4.43 7.87
C GLU A 173 12.96 -5.69 7.83
N THR A 174 12.31 -6.86 7.78
CA THR A 174 12.98 -8.15 7.88
C THR A 174 13.76 -8.50 6.61
N TYR A 175 13.28 -8.04 5.44
CA TYR A 175 13.80 -8.46 4.14
C TYR A 175 14.29 -7.26 3.32
N PRO A 176 15.63 -7.02 3.24
CA PRO A 176 16.18 -5.84 2.55
C PRO A 176 15.79 -5.73 1.07
N ASP A 177 15.70 -6.86 0.36
CA ASP A 177 15.27 -6.88 -1.04
C ASP A 177 13.79 -6.48 -1.19
N PHE A 178 12.95 -6.82 -0.19
CA PHE A 178 11.55 -6.41 -0.15
C PHE A 178 11.43 -4.92 0.18
N GLU A 179 12.21 -4.40 1.14
CA GLU A 179 12.29 -2.96 1.40
C GLU A 179 12.67 -2.18 0.15
N LYS A 180 13.72 -2.64 -0.55
CA LYS A 180 14.16 -2.03 -1.80
C LYS A 180 13.07 -2.09 -2.87
N LEU A 181 12.38 -3.21 -3.03
CA LEU A 181 11.27 -3.35 -3.97
C LEU A 181 10.16 -2.33 -3.68
N MET A 182 9.71 -2.25 -2.43
CA MET A 182 8.64 -1.33 -2.03
C MET A 182 9.06 0.14 -2.17
N THR A 183 10.32 0.47 -1.87
CA THR A 183 10.88 1.80 -2.10
C THR A 183 10.90 2.13 -3.61
N ASP A 184 11.35 1.18 -4.44
CA ASP A 184 11.43 1.35 -5.89
C ASP A 184 10.04 1.55 -6.52
N VAL A 185 9.02 0.81 -6.06
CA VAL A 185 7.63 0.94 -6.55
C VAL A 185 6.98 2.23 -6.02
N LEU A 186 7.02 2.48 -4.71
CA LEU A 186 6.26 3.57 -4.08
C LEU A 186 6.90 4.96 -4.26
N LEU A 187 8.23 5.03 -4.10
CA LEU A 187 8.94 6.31 -4.01
C LEU A 187 9.65 6.67 -5.31
N HIS A 188 10.14 5.68 -6.05
CA HIS A 188 10.88 5.89 -7.29
C HIS A 188 10.04 5.69 -8.57
N ASP A 189 8.80 5.25 -8.45
CA ASP A 189 7.90 5.03 -9.59
C ASP A 189 8.50 4.11 -10.67
N LYS A 190 9.23 3.08 -10.22
CA LYS A 190 9.82 2.13 -11.14
C LYS A 190 8.74 1.15 -11.60
N GLU A 191 8.49 1.15 -12.90
CA GLU A 191 7.76 0.09 -13.59
C GLU A 191 8.61 -1.19 -13.53
N ILE A 192 8.27 -2.09 -12.61
CA ILE A 192 8.96 -3.35 -12.42
C ILE A 192 8.08 -4.45 -13.00
N VAL A 193 8.60 -5.15 -14.01
CA VAL A 193 7.90 -6.27 -14.68
C VAL A 193 7.51 -7.33 -13.66
N TYR A 194 6.27 -7.78 -13.74
CA TYR A 194 5.75 -8.88 -12.94
C TYR A 194 6.43 -10.20 -13.36
N GLU A 195 7.33 -10.70 -12.52
CA GLU A 195 7.93 -12.02 -12.65
C GLU A 195 7.92 -12.70 -11.27
N PRO A 196 6.94 -13.59 -11.01
CA PRO A 196 6.74 -14.18 -9.68
C PRO A 196 7.89 -15.10 -9.24
N ASN A 197 8.80 -15.49 -10.14
CA ASN A 197 9.98 -16.28 -9.76
C ASN A 197 11.15 -15.42 -9.26
N VAL A 198 11.07 -14.09 -9.35
CA VAL A 198 12.06 -13.20 -8.71
C VAL A 198 11.83 -13.25 -7.19
N PRO A 199 12.83 -13.61 -6.36
CA PRO A 199 12.61 -13.85 -4.93
C PRO A 199 11.98 -12.69 -4.16
N ALA A 200 12.31 -11.45 -4.50
CA ALA A 200 11.71 -10.27 -3.87
C ALA A 200 10.23 -10.10 -4.23
N ILE A 201 9.86 -10.41 -5.48
CA ILE A 201 8.48 -10.34 -5.98
C ILE A 201 7.66 -11.51 -5.41
N ASP A 202 8.19 -12.73 -5.43
CA ASP A 202 7.57 -13.92 -4.80
C ASP A 202 7.19 -13.64 -3.34
N LEU A 203 8.12 -13.05 -2.59
CA LEU A 203 7.92 -12.71 -1.18
C LEU A 203 6.86 -11.62 -1.00
N ALA A 204 6.88 -10.57 -1.84
CA ALA A 204 5.88 -9.50 -1.80
C ALA A 204 4.48 -10.01 -2.16
N LEU A 205 4.37 -10.94 -3.12
CA LEU A 205 3.12 -11.61 -3.48
C LEU A 205 2.62 -12.54 -2.36
N THR A 206 3.53 -13.29 -1.74
CA THR A 206 3.24 -14.16 -0.59
C THR A 206 2.60 -13.37 0.55
N PHE A 207 3.10 -12.17 0.83
CA PHE A 207 2.51 -11.27 1.83
C PHE A 207 1.32 -10.45 1.34
N SER A 208 0.85 -10.69 0.10
CA SER A 208 -0.22 -9.93 -0.55
C SER A 208 0.03 -8.42 -0.54
N ALA A 209 1.30 -8.00 -0.51
CA ALA A 209 1.69 -6.60 -0.47
C ALA A 209 1.63 -5.95 -1.87
N VAL A 210 1.81 -6.76 -2.92
CA VAL A 210 1.77 -6.33 -4.33
C VAL A 210 0.84 -7.22 -5.13
N LYS A 211 0.46 -6.75 -6.32
CA LYS A 211 -0.30 -7.48 -7.35
C LYS A 211 0.20 -7.08 -8.75
N GLU A 212 -0.19 -7.84 -9.76
CA GLU A 212 0.03 -7.50 -11.17
C GLU A 212 -0.98 -6.43 -11.61
N ASP A 213 -0.52 -5.41 -12.33
CA ASP A 213 -1.37 -4.41 -12.97
C ASP A 213 -1.83 -4.83 -14.39
N ALA A 214 -2.62 -4.00 -15.05
CA ALA A 214 -3.12 -4.29 -16.40
C ALA A 214 -2.03 -4.31 -17.49
N HIS A 215 -0.82 -3.85 -17.17
CA HIS A 215 0.32 -3.72 -18.08
C HIS A 215 1.42 -4.76 -17.82
N GLY A 216 1.22 -5.68 -16.86
CA GLY A 216 2.19 -6.71 -16.50
C GLY A 216 3.34 -6.20 -15.63
N HIS A 217 3.11 -5.14 -14.86
CA HIS A 217 4.03 -4.66 -13.83
C HIS A 217 3.49 -4.93 -12.42
N ILE A 218 4.37 -4.84 -11.43
CA ILE A 218 3.96 -4.90 -10.03
C ILE A 218 3.42 -3.55 -9.56
N THR A 219 2.35 -3.58 -8.78
CA THR A 219 1.82 -2.43 -8.04
C THR A 219 1.47 -2.85 -6.61
N VAL A 220 1.39 -1.90 -5.69
CA VAL A 220 0.98 -2.21 -4.31
C VAL A 220 -0.49 -2.65 -4.30
N HIS A 221 -0.81 -3.66 -3.49
CA HIS A 221 -2.09 -4.37 -3.60
C HIS A 221 -3.30 -3.47 -3.35
N ASN A 222 -3.20 -2.54 -2.41
CA ASN A 222 -4.26 -1.63 -2.01
C ASN A 222 -3.68 -0.36 -1.38
N LEU A 223 -4.52 0.66 -1.24
CA LEU A 223 -4.07 2.00 -0.89
C LEU A 223 -3.87 2.18 0.60
N VAL A 224 -4.55 1.39 1.42
CA VAL A 224 -4.26 1.36 2.85
C VAL A 224 -2.81 0.93 3.06
N PHE A 225 -2.33 -0.08 2.32
CA PHE A 225 -0.93 -0.51 2.36
C PHE A 225 0.01 0.57 1.85
N GLU A 226 -0.32 1.23 0.74
CA GLU A 226 0.47 2.35 0.24
C GLU A 226 0.63 3.45 1.28
N GLN A 227 -0.49 3.95 1.82
CA GLN A 227 -0.47 5.03 2.80
C GLN A 227 0.28 4.62 4.07
N LYS A 228 0.13 3.37 4.53
CA LYS A 228 0.89 2.84 5.67
C LYS A 228 2.39 2.84 5.38
N LEU A 229 2.80 2.33 4.21
CA LEU A 229 4.21 2.24 3.82
C LEU A 229 4.84 3.60 3.57
N TYR A 230 4.13 4.54 2.93
CA TYR A 230 4.58 5.93 2.83
C TYR A 230 4.82 6.53 4.21
N ASN A 231 3.86 6.38 5.12
CA ASN A 231 3.99 6.90 6.47
C ASN A 231 5.17 6.29 7.22
N TYR A 232 5.40 4.99 7.02
CA TYR A 232 6.52 4.25 7.57
C TYR A 232 7.86 4.75 7.02
N PHE A 233 8.03 4.81 5.69
CA PHE A 233 9.28 5.26 5.07
C PHE A 233 9.62 6.71 5.40
N VAL A 234 8.61 7.60 5.41
CA VAL A 234 8.79 9.00 5.82
C VAL A 234 9.27 9.08 7.27
N ALA A 235 8.67 8.31 8.18
CA ALA A 235 9.08 8.28 9.58
C ALA A 235 10.51 7.70 9.74
N LYS A 236 10.81 6.62 9.03
CA LYS A 236 12.13 5.97 9.02
C LYS A 236 13.22 6.91 8.51
N GLU A 237 12.96 7.66 7.44
CA GLU A 237 13.92 8.62 6.89
C GLU A 237 14.10 9.83 7.81
N SER A 238 13.01 10.34 8.40
CA SER A 238 13.07 11.45 9.36
C SER A 238 13.97 11.13 10.57
N LEU A 239 14.03 9.87 11.00
CA LEU A 239 14.89 9.42 12.11
C LEU A 239 16.39 9.38 11.75
N LYS A 240 16.75 9.32 10.47
CA LYS A 240 18.17 9.30 10.06
C LYS A 240 18.86 10.65 10.27
N GLY A 241 18.10 11.73 10.48
CA GLY A 241 18.63 13.08 10.76
C GLY A 241 19.31 13.74 9.55
N ASN A 242 19.12 13.21 8.34
CA ASN A 242 19.77 13.71 7.13
C ASN A 242 19.27 15.10 6.70
N ALA A 243 18.07 15.50 7.13
CA ALA A 243 17.52 16.83 6.91
C ALA A 243 16.67 17.25 8.11
N ASP A 244 17.01 18.38 8.73
CA ASP A 244 16.19 18.99 9.77
C ASP A 244 15.04 19.77 9.10
N PHE A 245 13.89 19.11 8.95
CA PHE A 245 12.67 19.72 8.46
C PHE A 245 11.86 20.41 9.58
N SER A 246 12.41 20.57 10.78
CA SER A 246 11.75 21.22 11.92
C SER A 246 11.73 22.75 11.77
N GLY A 247 11.02 23.23 10.75
CA GLY A 247 10.65 24.64 10.64
C GLY A 247 9.54 24.99 11.64
N ASP A 248 9.48 26.26 12.06
CA ASP A 248 8.37 26.78 12.86
C ASP A 248 7.07 26.66 12.06
N ARG A 249 6.21 25.71 12.45
CA ARG A 249 4.93 25.43 11.81
C ARG A 249 4.06 26.68 11.65
N SER A 250 4.19 27.65 12.56
CA SER A 250 3.39 28.87 12.54
C SER A 250 3.60 29.72 11.29
N ILE A 251 4.75 29.60 10.62
CA ILE A 251 5.03 30.38 9.40
C ILE A 251 4.20 29.90 8.21
N TYR A 252 3.78 28.62 8.20
CA TYR A 252 3.01 28.03 7.11
C TYR A 252 1.51 28.12 7.31
N VAL A 253 1.04 28.48 8.51
CA VAL A 253 -0.38 28.51 8.85
C VAL A 253 -0.79 29.94 9.19
N ASN A 254 -1.68 30.52 8.39
CA ASN A 254 -2.22 31.85 8.64
C ASN A 254 -3.73 31.77 8.90
N ASN A 255 -4.19 32.28 10.04
CA ASN A 255 -5.60 32.23 10.46
C ASN A 255 -6.25 30.83 10.36
N GLY A 256 -5.49 29.79 10.70
CA GLY A 256 -5.96 28.39 10.64
C GLY A 256 -5.94 27.76 9.25
N ARG A 257 -5.52 28.49 8.21
CA ARG A 257 -5.40 28.02 6.83
C ARG A 257 -3.94 27.72 6.48
N LEU A 258 -3.71 26.63 5.76
CA LEU A 258 -2.38 26.25 5.29
C LEU A 258 -2.00 27.08 4.05
N ASN A 259 -0.84 27.74 4.08
CA ASN A 259 -0.30 28.46 2.93
C ASN A 259 0.55 27.51 2.07
N MET A 260 -0.11 26.73 1.22
CA MET A 260 0.55 25.76 0.35
C MET A 260 1.57 26.40 -0.63
N PRO A 261 1.34 27.58 -1.24
CA PRO A 261 2.36 28.26 -2.02
C PRO A 261 3.67 28.51 -1.25
N LEU A 262 3.57 28.91 0.02
CA LEU A 262 4.74 29.12 0.87
C LEU A 262 5.45 27.81 1.24
N VAL A 263 4.68 26.73 1.50
CA VAL A 263 5.23 25.39 1.72
C VAL A 263 6.10 24.98 0.53
N ILE A 264 5.58 25.08 -0.69
CA ILE A 264 6.29 24.68 -1.90
C ILE A 264 7.49 25.57 -2.18
N ALA A 265 7.37 26.89 -2.01
CA ALA A 265 8.48 27.82 -2.19
C ALA A 265 9.64 27.53 -1.22
N ARG A 266 9.33 27.28 0.06
CA ARG A 266 10.35 26.91 1.06
C ARG A 266 10.96 25.55 0.79
N PHE A 267 10.18 24.59 0.29
CA PHE A 267 10.72 23.31 -0.13
C PHE A 267 11.70 23.44 -1.30
N GLN A 268 11.36 24.24 -2.33
CA GLN A 268 12.25 24.51 -3.46
C GLN A 268 13.56 25.17 -2.99
N GLU A 269 13.49 26.16 -2.09
CA GLU A 269 14.66 26.82 -1.50
C GLU A 269 15.55 25.83 -0.73
N LEU A 270 14.94 24.98 0.10
CA LEU A 270 15.64 23.95 0.86
C LEU A 270 16.37 22.96 -0.07
N MET A 271 15.68 22.46 -1.09
CA MET A 271 16.24 21.50 -2.04
C MET A 271 17.41 22.08 -2.83
N ARG A 272 17.37 23.37 -3.19
CA ARG A 272 18.52 24.05 -3.81
C ARG A 272 19.74 24.11 -2.91
N ASN A 273 19.54 24.32 -1.61
CA ASN A 273 20.63 24.36 -0.64
C ASN A 273 21.24 22.97 -0.42
N GLU A 274 20.42 21.93 -0.36
CA GLU A 274 20.87 20.54 -0.19
C GLU A 274 21.52 19.96 -1.45
N ARG A 275 21.09 20.38 -2.65
CA ARG A 275 21.74 20.02 -3.93
C ARG A 275 23.19 20.45 -4.04
N ARG A 276 23.61 21.48 -3.29
CA ARG A 276 25.03 21.86 -3.20
C ARG A 276 25.88 20.88 -2.38
N LYS A 277 25.26 19.99 -1.61
CA LYS A 277 25.92 19.10 -0.64
C LYS A 277 25.76 17.62 -0.99
N ALA A 278 24.71 17.23 -1.72
CA ALA A 278 24.37 15.85 -2.05
C ALA A 278 24.59 15.53 -3.54
N ASP A 279 24.63 14.24 -3.88
CA ASP A 279 24.66 13.76 -5.27
C ASP A 279 23.31 14.02 -5.97
N ASP A 280 23.35 14.47 -7.23
CA ASP A 280 22.16 14.70 -8.06
C ASP A 280 21.32 13.41 -8.18
N GLU A 281 21.96 12.23 -8.27
CA GLU A 281 21.27 10.93 -8.34
C GLU A 281 20.50 10.59 -7.05
N PHE A 282 20.97 11.07 -5.89
CA PHE A 282 20.30 10.86 -4.61
C PHE A 282 19.04 11.73 -4.49
N LEU A 283 19.12 13.01 -4.84
CA LEU A 283 17.97 13.92 -4.79
C LEU A 283 16.91 13.56 -5.83
N GLU A 284 17.34 13.07 -7.00
CA GLU A 284 16.43 12.53 -8.02
C GLU A 284 15.64 11.33 -7.51
N ARG A 285 16.31 10.40 -6.82
CA ARG A 285 15.64 9.23 -6.25
C ARG A 285 14.74 9.62 -5.07
N GLN A 286 15.13 10.58 -4.25
CA GLN A 286 14.44 10.84 -2.98
C GLN A 286 13.48 12.03 -3.00
N GLY A 287 13.33 12.78 -4.11
CA GLY A 287 12.58 14.05 -4.15
C GLY A 287 11.17 13.98 -3.57
N ARG A 288 10.39 12.94 -3.92
CA ARG A 288 9.05 12.70 -3.36
C ARG A 288 9.09 12.39 -1.86
N LEU A 289 10.02 11.52 -1.44
CA LEU A 289 10.19 11.20 -0.02
C LEU A 289 10.55 12.44 0.78
N LEU A 290 11.47 13.27 0.27
CA LEU A 290 11.91 14.51 0.88
C LEU A 290 10.76 15.53 0.98
N PHE A 291 9.92 15.64 -0.07
CA PHE A 291 8.72 16.48 -0.01
C PHE A 291 7.75 16.01 1.07
N LEU A 292 7.49 14.70 1.16
CA LEU A 292 6.64 14.14 2.19
C LEU A 292 7.22 14.34 3.60
N CYS A 293 8.53 14.17 3.77
CA CYS A 293 9.25 14.45 5.03
C CYS A 293 9.15 15.93 5.42
N PHE A 294 9.21 16.85 4.45
CA PHE A 294 9.06 18.29 4.68
C PHE A 294 7.61 18.67 5.04
N LEU A 295 6.64 18.09 4.35
CA LEU A 295 5.22 18.41 4.52
C LEU A 295 4.64 17.83 5.81
N LYS A 296 5.05 16.62 6.21
CA LYS A 296 4.45 15.89 7.33
C LYS A 296 4.45 16.67 8.66
N PRO A 297 5.55 17.30 9.11
CA PRO A 297 5.56 18.14 10.31
C PRO A 297 4.60 19.34 10.24
N ILE A 298 4.35 19.88 9.05
CA ILE A 298 3.48 21.04 8.83
C ILE A 298 2.00 20.66 8.99
N VAL A 299 1.64 19.51 8.42
CA VAL A 299 0.25 18.99 8.40
C VAL A 299 -0.12 18.31 9.73
N ASN A 300 0.85 17.69 10.42
CA ASN A 300 0.62 16.92 11.64
C ASN A 300 -0.19 17.69 12.71
N GLY A 301 -1.23 17.05 13.23
CA GLY A 301 -2.07 17.55 14.33
C GLY A 301 -3.24 18.46 13.92
N SER A 302 -3.31 18.94 12.67
CA SER A 302 -4.48 19.72 12.19
C SER A 302 -4.89 19.42 10.74
N GLY A 303 -4.29 18.40 10.14
CA GLY A 303 -4.64 17.90 8.82
C GLY A 303 -4.16 16.46 8.60
N PHE A 304 -4.42 15.94 7.40
CA PHE A 304 -3.91 14.66 6.93
C PHE A 304 -3.58 14.77 5.44
N TYR A 305 -2.68 13.92 4.96
CA TYR A 305 -2.45 13.76 3.53
C TYR A 305 -2.62 12.30 3.14
N TYR A 306 -2.96 12.07 1.89
CA TYR A 306 -2.93 10.75 1.29
C TYR A 306 -2.58 10.84 -0.20
N VAL A 307 -2.02 9.76 -0.73
CA VAL A 307 -1.74 9.64 -2.17
C VAL A 307 -3.00 9.11 -2.85
N GLU A 308 -3.45 9.79 -3.91
CA GLU A 308 -4.64 9.38 -4.64
C GLU A 308 -4.34 8.15 -5.51
N PRO A 309 -5.26 7.16 -5.56
CA PRO A 309 -5.02 5.87 -6.21
C PRO A 309 -5.03 5.92 -7.74
N GLU A 310 -5.94 6.74 -8.27
CA GLU A 310 -6.44 6.63 -9.65
C GLU A 310 -5.53 7.30 -10.68
N THR A 311 -4.43 7.93 -10.22
CA THR A 311 -3.61 8.81 -11.08
C THR A 311 -2.19 8.33 -11.28
N ARG A 312 -1.89 7.09 -10.88
CA ARG A 312 -0.57 6.47 -10.91
C ARG A 312 -0.10 5.98 -12.29
N ASP A 313 -0.49 6.68 -13.36
CA ASP A 313 0.04 6.42 -14.69
C ASP A 313 1.35 7.20 -14.91
N GLY A 314 2.47 6.49 -14.96
CA GLY A 314 3.69 6.91 -15.67
C GLY A 314 4.55 7.99 -15.01
N GLY A 315 4.94 7.84 -13.73
CA GLY A 315 5.88 8.78 -13.11
C GLY A 315 5.21 9.89 -12.29
N ARG A 316 4.02 9.65 -11.73
CA ARG A 316 3.16 10.65 -11.05
C ARG A 316 2.76 10.21 -9.65
N MET A 317 2.64 11.18 -8.74
CA MET A 317 2.14 10.96 -7.40
C MET A 317 1.28 12.16 -7.00
N ASP A 318 -0.03 11.97 -7.03
CA ASP A 318 -0.96 13.02 -6.62
C ASP A 318 -1.22 12.91 -5.14
N LEU A 319 -0.82 13.95 -4.44
CA LEU A 319 -0.97 14.09 -3.01
C LEU A 319 -2.16 15.00 -2.73
N VAL A 320 -3.14 14.48 -2.02
CA VAL A 320 -4.24 15.29 -1.49
C VAL A 320 -3.94 15.59 -0.04
N VAL A 321 -3.91 16.88 0.31
CA VAL A 321 -3.72 17.36 1.67
C VAL A 321 -5.01 18.01 2.13
N SER A 322 -5.61 17.49 3.19
CA SER A 322 -6.73 18.14 3.86
C SER A 322 -6.24 18.83 5.14
N PHE A 323 -6.46 20.13 5.24
CA PHE A 323 -6.05 20.94 6.40
C PHE A 323 -7.09 22.01 6.69
N GLY A 324 -7.60 22.06 7.93
CA GLY A 324 -8.56 23.11 8.34
C GLY A 324 -9.88 23.13 7.56
N GLY A 325 -10.28 22.00 6.94
CA GLY A 325 -11.48 21.91 6.10
C GLY A 325 -11.25 22.28 4.62
N GLU A 326 -10.02 22.57 4.23
CA GLU A 326 -9.61 22.82 2.84
C GLU A 326 -8.80 21.66 2.29
N GLU A 327 -8.97 21.38 1.00
CA GLU A 327 -8.18 20.39 0.26
C GLU A 327 -7.19 21.08 -0.68
N PHE A 328 -5.98 20.54 -0.73
CA PHE A 328 -4.91 20.94 -1.63
C PHE A 328 -4.47 19.73 -2.44
N VAL A 329 -4.52 19.85 -3.77
CA VAL A 329 -4.07 18.81 -4.69
C VAL A 329 -2.67 19.17 -5.21
N ILE A 330 -1.70 18.32 -4.91
CA ILE A 330 -0.30 18.51 -5.26
C ILE A 330 0.15 17.34 -6.14
N GLU A 331 0.50 17.60 -7.39
CA GLU A 331 1.09 16.63 -8.29
C GLU A 331 2.62 16.66 -8.18
N LEU A 332 3.21 15.54 -7.76
CA LEU A 332 4.67 15.36 -7.70
C LEU A 332 5.18 14.59 -8.91
N LYS A 333 5.96 15.26 -9.76
CA LYS A 333 6.45 14.70 -11.02
C LYS A 333 7.97 14.63 -11.12
N ILE A 334 8.46 13.52 -11.66
CA ILE A 334 9.86 13.41 -12.10
C ILE A 334 9.94 13.87 -13.55
N TRP A 335 10.85 14.79 -13.86
CA TRP A 335 11.00 15.34 -15.20
C TRP A 335 11.48 14.31 -16.22
N ARG A 336 10.74 14.13 -17.32
CA ARG A 336 11.11 13.26 -18.46
C ARG A 336 11.05 13.94 -19.84
N GLY A 337 10.92 15.27 -19.87
CA GLY A 337 10.86 16.09 -21.10
C GLY A 337 9.63 16.99 -21.19
N GLU A 338 9.64 17.98 -22.09
CA GLU A 338 8.61 19.03 -22.19
C GLU A 338 7.19 18.48 -22.44
N LYS A 339 7.07 17.41 -23.24
CA LYS A 339 5.77 16.78 -23.52
C LYS A 339 5.09 16.29 -22.23
N TYR A 340 5.87 15.76 -21.29
CA TYR A 340 5.38 15.27 -19.99
C TYR A 340 4.94 16.40 -19.05
N GLU A 341 5.51 17.61 -19.19
CA GLU A 341 5.14 18.80 -18.41
C GLU A 341 3.75 19.31 -18.81
N VAL A 342 3.51 19.43 -20.13
CA VAL A 342 2.22 19.86 -20.66
C VAL A 342 1.12 18.86 -20.32
N GLU A 343 1.39 17.55 -20.48
CA GLU A 343 0.45 16.50 -20.09
C GLU A 343 0.11 16.55 -18.60
N GLY A 344 1.03 16.97 -17.73
CA GLY A 344 0.73 17.14 -16.31
C GLY A 344 -0.22 18.27 -15.98
N LYS A 345 -0.07 19.41 -16.63
CA LYS A 345 -0.97 20.54 -16.41
C LYS A 345 -2.40 20.21 -16.83
N VAL A 346 -2.56 19.49 -17.95
CA VAL A 346 -3.87 19.03 -18.43
C VAL A 346 -4.52 18.10 -17.40
N GLN A 347 -3.78 17.11 -16.92
CA GLN A 347 -4.31 16.14 -15.96
C GLN A 347 -4.65 16.75 -14.61
N LEU A 348 -3.76 17.60 -14.08
CA LEU A 348 -4.03 18.34 -12.84
C LEU A 348 -5.29 19.19 -12.99
N ALA A 349 -5.46 19.89 -14.13
CA ALA A 349 -6.65 20.70 -14.36
C ALA A 349 -7.94 19.86 -14.44
N GLU A 350 -7.89 18.70 -15.09
CA GLU A 350 -9.01 17.74 -15.12
C GLU A 350 -9.34 17.24 -13.71
N TYR A 351 -8.32 16.89 -12.91
CA TYR A 351 -8.51 16.40 -11.56
C TYR A 351 -9.05 17.47 -10.60
N LEU A 352 -8.58 18.70 -10.72
CA LEU A 352 -9.16 19.85 -10.00
C LEU A 352 -10.63 20.07 -10.39
N LYS A 353 -11.00 19.82 -11.66
CA LYS A 353 -12.38 19.96 -12.13
C LYS A 353 -13.30 18.90 -11.53
N THR A 354 -12.86 17.64 -11.44
CA THR A 354 -13.67 16.58 -10.81
C THR A 354 -13.90 16.84 -9.32
N ARG A 355 -12.92 17.45 -8.63
CA ARG A 355 -13.03 17.86 -7.22
C ARG A 355 -13.68 19.22 -6.97
N GLY A 356 -14.03 19.96 -8.02
CA GLY A 356 -14.57 21.32 -7.88
C GLY A 356 -13.58 22.35 -7.29
N LEU A 357 -12.27 22.07 -7.36
CA LEU A 357 -11.20 22.94 -6.89
C LEU A 357 -10.75 23.89 -8.00
N ASN A 358 -10.34 25.12 -7.66
CA ASN A 358 -9.86 26.11 -8.64
C ASN A 358 -8.34 26.23 -8.69
N GLU A 359 -7.66 25.76 -7.65
CA GLU A 359 -6.21 25.88 -7.49
C GLU A 359 -5.59 24.50 -7.26
N GLY A 360 -4.44 24.25 -7.88
CA GLY A 360 -3.62 23.07 -7.64
C GLY A 360 -2.14 23.38 -7.72
N TYR A 361 -1.31 22.40 -7.36
CA TYR A 361 0.11 22.59 -7.18
C TYR A 361 0.89 21.56 -7.98
N LEU A 362 1.85 21.99 -8.78
CA LEU A 362 2.71 21.12 -9.58
C LEU A 362 4.16 21.26 -9.12
N VAL A 363 4.70 20.19 -8.55
CA VAL A 363 6.11 20.14 -8.13
C VAL A 363 6.86 19.18 -9.04
N THR A 364 7.73 19.75 -9.86
CA THR A 364 8.50 19.02 -10.87
C THR A 364 9.95 18.91 -10.46
N PHE A 365 10.42 17.69 -10.25
CA PHE A 365 11.81 17.37 -9.96
C PHE A 365 12.60 17.26 -11.27
N SER A 366 13.42 18.28 -11.60
CA SER A 366 14.14 18.43 -12.87
C SER A 366 15.66 18.50 -12.67
N PHE A 367 16.35 17.45 -13.10
CA PHE A 367 17.79 17.30 -12.86
C PHE A 367 18.68 17.60 -14.09
N LEU A 368 18.10 18.14 -15.17
CA LEU A 368 18.88 18.56 -16.34
C LEU A 368 19.81 19.75 -16.01
N LYS A 369 21.11 19.62 -16.32
CA LYS A 369 22.11 20.70 -16.18
C LYS A 369 21.79 21.98 -16.99
N ASN A 370 20.86 21.89 -17.95
CA ASN A 370 20.61 22.93 -18.95
C ASN A 370 19.18 23.51 -18.94
N LYS A 371 18.29 23.12 -18.01
CA LYS A 371 16.98 23.80 -17.89
C LYS A 371 17.21 25.14 -17.20
N THR A 372 16.61 26.20 -17.73
CA THR A 372 16.54 27.51 -17.07
C THR A 372 15.93 27.28 -15.70
N VAL A 373 16.70 27.49 -14.63
CA VAL A 373 16.22 27.33 -13.26
C VAL A 373 15.14 28.38 -13.05
N GLN A 374 13.89 27.94 -12.89
CA GLN A 374 12.79 28.82 -12.52
C GLN A 374 13.12 29.41 -11.15
N GLU A 375 13.57 30.66 -11.05
CA GLU A 375 14.15 31.20 -9.80
C GLU A 375 13.20 31.11 -8.60
N GLU A 376 11.90 31.31 -8.83
CA GLU A 376 10.83 31.20 -7.84
C GLU A 376 9.61 30.50 -8.44
N PRO A 377 8.78 29.79 -7.65
CA PRO A 377 7.57 29.19 -8.18
C PRO A 377 6.58 30.26 -8.67
N GLU A 378 5.75 29.92 -9.65
CA GLU A 378 4.84 30.90 -10.27
C GLU A 378 3.43 30.34 -10.47
N TRP A 379 2.45 31.25 -10.57
CA TRP A 379 1.09 30.90 -10.91
C TRP A 379 0.90 30.92 -12.43
N VAL A 380 0.39 29.82 -12.97
CA VAL A 380 0.06 29.66 -14.38
C VAL A 380 -1.44 29.34 -14.51
N GLU A 381 -2.09 29.94 -15.50
CA GLU A 381 -3.47 29.61 -15.88
C GLU A 381 -3.46 28.47 -16.90
N HIS A 382 -4.22 27.41 -16.64
CA HIS A 382 -4.37 26.28 -17.55
C HIS A 382 -5.80 25.73 -17.47
N ASP A 383 -6.50 25.66 -18.60
CA ASP A 383 -7.89 25.15 -18.69
C ASP A 383 -8.87 25.73 -17.66
N GLY A 384 -8.71 27.02 -17.33
CA GLY A 384 -9.54 27.74 -16.36
C GLY A 384 -9.24 27.39 -14.89
N LYS A 385 -8.10 26.75 -14.62
CA LYS A 385 -7.56 26.48 -13.29
C LYS A 385 -6.25 27.22 -13.08
N ARG A 386 -5.98 27.57 -11.82
CA ARG A 386 -4.73 28.21 -11.39
C ARG A 386 -3.79 27.15 -10.85
N ILE A 387 -2.64 26.97 -11.49
CA ILE A 387 -1.63 25.99 -11.09
C ILE A 387 -0.41 26.74 -10.56
N TYR A 388 0.00 26.44 -9.33
CA TYR A 388 1.25 26.94 -8.77
C TYR A 388 2.37 25.96 -9.07
N GLU A 389 3.31 26.36 -9.92
CA GLU A 389 4.34 25.49 -10.48
C GLU A 389 5.70 25.79 -9.85
N ALA A 390 6.36 24.73 -9.36
CA ALA A 390 7.73 24.76 -8.86
C ALA A 390 8.60 23.71 -9.55
N VAL A 391 9.73 24.14 -10.11
CA VAL A 391 10.76 23.25 -10.66
C VAL A 391 11.94 23.16 -9.67
N ILE A 392 12.29 21.94 -9.26
CA ILE A 392 13.32 21.63 -8.26
C ILE A 392 14.56 21.01 -8.92
#